data_AF-A0A7C3LGD9-F1
#
_entry.id   AF-A0A7C3LGD9-F1
#
_cell.length_a   1.000
_cell.length_b   1.000
_cell.length_c   1.000
_cell.angle_alpha   90.00
_cell.angle_beta   90.00
_cell.angle_gamma   90.00
#
_symmetry.space_group_name_H-M   'P 1'
#
loop_
_entity.id
_entity.type
_entity.pdbx_description
1 polymer ?
#
loop_
_entity_poly.entity_id
_entity_poly.type
_entity_poly.pdbx_seq_one_letter_code
_entity_poly.pdbx_strand_id
1 'polypeptide(L)'
;RTVFQTDETTAFVMELPPYRLPTAKSIWFHMWQRTREFLENAWTLILAVSIVIWLLMSVPVGATDGTFAATPVDDSAFAAAAGMISPVLRPLGFGSWQSAGALMSGFVAKEVVVSTMAQVYGVAEGETAVAPTTFLEDVWFTVASFVQATIDALKMIPSIFGLNLFPQTADQPTDLMAAIKNGFAETSGGHGALAALSFMVFVLIYTPCMVAVSAEKQEFGAKWMWVSVIGQFILAWVMAFLLFQGGKLLGIG
;
A
#
# COMPACT_ATOMS: atom_id res chain seq x y z
N ARG A 1 -37.50 -17.92 -41.34
CA ARG A 1 -38.43 -17.19 -40.45
C ARG A 1 -37.58 -16.65 -39.30
N THR A 2 -37.10 -15.42 -39.44
CA THR A 2 -36.17 -14.76 -38.50
C THR A 2 -36.95 -14.18 -37.32
N VAL A 3 -36.44 -14.41 -36.11
CA VAL A 3 -37.15 -14.23 -34.82
C VAL A 3 -36.99 -12.80 -34.25
N PHE A 4 -36.19 -11.95 -34.86
CA PHE A 4 -36.00 -10.57 -34.40
C PHE A 4 -36.77 -9.60 -35.28
N GLN A 5 -37.90 -9.15 -34.74
CA GLN A 5 -38.68 -8.02 -35.18
C GLN A 5 -37.85 -6.77 -34.87
N THR A 6 -37.47 -6.02 -35.89
CA THR A 6 -36.75 -4.75 -35.75
C THR A 6 -37.72 -3.74 -35.15
N ASP A 7 -37.73 -3.64 -33.82
CA ASP A 7 -38.46 -2.62 -33.09
C ASP A 7 -37.86 -1.25 -33.40
N GLU A 8 -38.74 -0.26 -33.51
CA GLU A 8 -38.47 1.07 -34.06
C GLU A 8 -37.20 1.69 -33.47
N THR A 9 -36.32 2.21 -34.35
CA THR A 9 -35.21 3.05 -33.96
C THR A 9 -35.76 4.35 -33.38
N THR A 10 -36.10 4.35 -32.09
CA THR A 10 -36.33 5.57 -31.34
C THR A 10 -35.03 6.37 -31.40
N ALA A 11 -35.06 7.48 -32.12
CA ALA A 11 -33.97 8.44 -32.11
C ALA A 11 -33.83 8.96 -30.67
N PHE A 12 -32.92 8.36 -29.90
CA PHE A 12 -32.48 8.91 -28.63
C PHE A 12 -31.72 10.19 -28.96
N VAL A 13 -32.47 11.28 -29.11
CA VAL A 13 -31.91 12.63 -29.07
C VAL A 13 -31.47 12.84 -27.63
N MET A 14 -30.19 12.57 -27.39
CA MET A 14 -29.54 12.84 -26.11
C MET A 14 -29.32 14.35 -26.01
N GLU A 15 -30.39 15.08 -25.65
CA GLU A 15 -30.26 16.50 -25.32
C GLU A 15 -29.51 16.59 -24.01
N LEU A 16 -28.23 16.95 -24.09
CA LEU A 16 -27.45 17.21 -22.89
C LEU A 16 -28.07 18.43 -22.20
N PRO A 17 -28.55 18.32 -20.94
CA PRO A 17 -29.06 19.47 -20.23
C PRO A 17 -27.96 20.54 -20.12
N PRO A 18 -28.31 21.83 -20.10
CA PRO A 18 -27.33 22.90 -20.00
C PRO A 18 -26.49 22.71 -18.73
N TYR A 19 -25.19 22.48 -18.92
CA TYR A 19 -24.23 22.23 -17.85
C TYR A 19 -24.16 23.46 -16.94
N ARG A 20 -24.61 23.30 -15.69
CA ARG A 20 -24.54 24.36 -14.68
C ARG A 20 -23.23 24.20 -13.91
N LEU A 21 -22.36 25.21 -13.98
CA LEU A 21 -21.11 25.21 -13.21
C LEU A 21 -21.44 25.11 -11.71
N PRO A 22 -20.95 24.07 -11.02
CA PRO A 22 -21.22 23.92 -9.59
C PRO A 22 -20.51 25.01 -8.79
N THR A 23 -21.17 25.54 -7.76
CA THR A 23 -20.56 26.52 -6.85
C THR A 23 -19.54 25.82 -5.94
N ALA A 24 -18.41 26.48 -5.63
CA ALA A 24 -17.37 25.91 -4.77
C ALA A 24 -17.90 25.42 -3.41
N LYS A 25 -18.90 26.14 -2.86
CA LYS A 25 -19.60 25.75 -1.64
C LYS A 25 -20.36 24.43 -1.79
N SER A 26 -21.01 24.21 -2.93
CA SER A 26 -21.72 22.96 -3.23
C SER A 26 -20.74 21.80 -3.38
N ILE A 27 -19.65 22.00 -4.11
CA ILE A 27 -18.58 21.01 -4.25
C ILE A 27 -18.04 20.62 -2.87
N TRP A 28 -17.65 21.61 -2.05
CA TRP A 28 -17.14 21.36 -0.71
C TRP A 28 -18.15 20.61 0.17
N PHE A 29 -19.41 21.03 0.15
CA PHE A 29 -20.46 20.37 0.95
C PHE A 29 -20.65 18.90 0.53
N HIS A 30 -20.71 18.62 -0.78
CA HIS A 30 -20.84 17.25 -1.29
C HIS A 30 -19.60 16.40 -1.06
N MET A 31 -18.40 16.98 -1.21
CA MET A 31 -17.14 16.30 -0.88
C MET A 31 -17.09 15.96 0.60
N TRP A 32 -17.40 16.91 1.48
CA TRP A 32 -17.44 16.70 2.92
C TRP A 32 -18.44 15.62 3.33
N GLN A 33 -19.66 15.66 2.77
CA GLN A 33 -20.69 14.69 3.07
C GLN A 33 -20.27 13.27 2.66
N ARG A 34 -19.67 13.11 1.47
CA ARG A 34 -19.15 11.82 1.01
C ARG A 34 -17.95 11.33 1.83
N THR A 35 -17.00 12.22 2.15
CA THR A 35 -15.85 11.88 3.00
C THR A 35 -16.28 11.46 4.40
N ARG A 36 -17.27 12.15 4.97
CA ARG A 36 -17.83 11.81 6.27
C ARG A 36 -18.53 10.46 6.26
N GLU A 37 -19.36 10.20 5.25
CA GLU A 37 -20.04 8.91 5.08
C GLU A 37 -19.04 7.75 4.93
N PHE A 38 -17.95 7.98 4.18
CA PHE A 38 -16.85 7.02 4.10
C PHE A 38 -16.20 6.78 5.47
N LEU A 39 -15.89 7.85 6.20
CA LEU A 39 -15.23 7.76 7.51
C LEU A 39 -16.11 7.05 8.54
N GLU A 40 -17.40 7.37 8.60
CA GLU A 40 -18.37 6.75 9.52
C GLU A 40 -18.52 5.24 9.29
N ASN A 41 -18.31 4.77 8.05
CA ASN A 41 -18.38 3.34 7.72
C ASN A 41 -17.03 2.61 7.85
N ALA A 42 -15.90 3.28 7.60
CA ALA A 42 -14.57 2.65 7.58
C ALA A 42 -13.83 2.69 8.92
N TRP A 43 -14.13 3.65 9.81
CA TRP A 43 -13.32 3.88 11.02
C TRP A 43 -13.25 2.69 11.97
N THR A 44 -14.36 1.95 12.16
CA THR A 44 -14.40 0.79 13.07
C THR A 44 -13.46 -0.30 12.61
N LEU A 45 -13.42 -0.54 11.30
CA LEU A 45 -12.58 -1.55 10.67
C LEU A 45 -11.10 -1.17 10.75
N ILE A 46 -10.77 0.07 10.40
CA ILE A 46 -9.38 0.57 10.46
C ILE A 46 -8.86 0.51 11.89
N LEU A 47 -9.63 1.01 12.87
CA LEU A 47 -9.24 0.99 14.27
C LEU A 47 -9.03 -0.45 14.78
N ALA A 48 -9.97 -1.36 14.49
CA ALA A 48 -9.86 -2.75 14.90
C ALA A 48 -8.60 -3.41 14.33
N VAL A 49 -8.33 -3.21 13.03
CA VAL A 49 -7.15 -3.81 12.38
C VAL A 49 -5.85 -3.20 12.89
N SER A 50 -5.79 -1.88 13.12
CA SER A 50 -4.61 -1.22 13.69
C SER A 50 -4.30 -1.71 15.10
N ILE A 51 -5.33 -1.91 15.95
CA ILE A 51 -5.15 -2.50 17.29
C ILE A 51 -4.61 -3.93 17.18
N VAL A 52 -5.13 -4.73 16.25
CA VAL A 52 -4.65 -6.11 16.03
C VAL A 52 -3.19 -6.14 15.57
N ILE A 53 -2.81 -5.28 14.61
CA ILE A 53 -1.42 -5.18 14.14
C ILE A 53 -0.50 -4.73 15.27
N TRP A 54 -0.92 -3.71 16.04
CA TRP A 54 -0.15 -3.23 17.20
C TRP A 54 0.04 -4.31 18.25
N LEU A 55 -1.00 -5.10 18.56
CA LEU A 55 -0.90 -6.24 19.46
C LEU A 55 0.07 -7.30 18.91
N LEU A 56 -0.01 -7.64 17.63
CA LEU A 56 0.91 -8.59 16.99
C LEU A 56 2.36 -8.10 17.01
N MET A 57 2.61 -6.80 16.87
CA MET A 57 3.95 -6.21 16.98
C MET A 57 4.45 -6.15 18.43
N SER A 58 3.55 -6.01 19.40
CA SER A 58 3.90 -5.84 20.82
C SER A 58 4.06 -7.15 21.59
N VAL A 59 3.63 -8.28 21.01
CA VAL A 59 3.72 -9.62 21.63
C VAL A 59 5.03 -10.30 21.20
N PRO A 60 5.94 -10.64 22.15
CA PRO A 60 7.13 -11.43 21.87
C PRO A 60 6.77 -12.88 21.56
N VAL A 61 7.39 -13.46 20.54
CA VAL A 61 7.34 -14.92 20.29
C VAL A 61 8.73 -15.55 20.21
N GLY A 62 9.79 -14.76 20.43
CA GLY A 62 11.18 -15.18 20.56
C GLY A 62 11.58 -15.48 22.02
N ALA A 63 12.61 -16.32 22.20
CA ALA A 63 13.07 -16.82 23.50
C ALA A 63 13.96 -15.84 24.30
N THR A 64 14.20 -14.64 23.78
CA THR A 64 15.14 -13.65 24.34
C THR A 64 14.39 -12.44 24.88
N ASP A 65 14.38 -12.27 26.21
CA ASP A 65 14.08 -11.06 27.00
C ASP A 65 13.02 -10.07 26.47
N GLY A 66 12.00 -10.59 25.78
CA GLY A 66 10.92 -9.78 25.24
C GLY A 66 9.95 -9.37 26.34
N THR A 67 9.98 -8.09 26.74
CA THR A 67 8.90 -7.51 27.55
C THR A 67 7.80 -7.02 26.61
N PHE A 68 6.53 -7.26 26.97
CA PHE A 68 5.39 -6.74 26.21
C PHE A 68 5.56 -5.25 25.91
N ALA A 69 5.41 -4.86 24.64
CA ALA A 69 5.62 -3.49 24.12
C ALA A 69 7.07 -2.97 24.08
N ALA A 70 8.08 -3.78 24.36
CA ALA A 70 9.51 -3.43 24.23
C ALA A 70 10.31 -4.51 23.47
N THR A 71 9.69 -5.11 22.46
CA THR A 71 10.29 -6.17 21.63
C THR A 71 10.83 -5.61 20.32
N PRO A 72 12.05 -5.99 19.90
CA PRO A 72 12.47 -5.79 18.51
C PRO A 72 11.43 -6.37 17.54
N VAL A 73 11.18 -5.66 16.43
CA VAL A 73 10.16 -6.06 15.45
C VAL A 73 10.43 -7.47 14.91
N ASP A 74 11.69 -7.86 14.81
CA ASP A 74 12.15 -9.17 14.31
C ASP A 74 11.64 -10.37 15.15
N ASP A 75 11.46 -10.19 16.46
CA ASP A 75 11.02 -11.23 17.41
C ASP A 75 9.52 -11.15 17.75
N SER A 76 8.79 -10.27 17.06
CA SER A 76 7.36 -10.05 17.29
C SER A 76 6.47 -11.14 16.70
N ALA A 77 5.24 -11.26 17.21
CA ALA A 77 4.24 -12.17 16.64
C ALA A 77 3.86 -11.82 15.21
N PHE A 78 4.00 -10.54 14.86
CA PHE A 78 3.89 -10.08 13.48
C PHE A 78 4.96 -10.68 12.58
N ALA A 79 6.24 -10.64 12.98
CA ALA A 79 7.33 -11.24 12.21
C ALA A 79 7.19 -12.76 12.09
N ALA A 80 6.78 -13.43 13.17
CA ALA A 80 6.50 -14.86 13.14
C ALA A 80 5.37 -15.21 12.16
N ALA A 81 4.24 -14.48 12.20
CA ALA A 81 3.11 -14.69 11.28
C ALA A 81 3.48 -14.40 9.82
N ALA A 82 4.22 -13.33 9.57
CA ALA A 82 4.74 -12.99 8.25
C ALA A 82 5.74 -14.04 7.73
N GLY A 83 6.58 -14.59 8.62
CA GLY A 83 7.51 -15.68 8.34
C GLY A 83 6.81 -16.98 7.89
N MET A 84 5.56 -17.23 8.31
CA MET A 84 4.78 -18.37 7.81
C MET A 84 4.38 -18.22 6.34
N ILE A 85 4.25 -16.98 5.85
CA ILE A 85 3.87 -16.66 4.46
C ILE A 85 5.11 -16.61 3.55
N SER A 86 6.27 -16.23 4.08
CA SER A 86 7.57 -16.20 3.37
C SER A 86 7.83 -17.39 2.43
N PRO A 87 7.64 -18.69 2.79
CA PRO A 87 7.94 -19.80 1.89
C PRO A 87 7.16 -19.76 0.57
N VAL A 88 5.93 -19.21 0.58
CA VAL A 88 5.11 -19.04 -0.63
C VAL A 88 5.63 -17.92 -1.53
N LEU A 89 6.36 -16.95 -0.96
CA LEU A 89 6.92 -15.80 -1.67
C LEU A 89 8.38 -16.01 -2.12
N ARG A 90 9.10 -17.00 -1.57
CA ARG A 90 10.45 -17.38 -2.02
C ARG A 90 10.61 -17.57 -3.53
N PRO A 91 9.71 -18.30 -4.24
CA PRO A 91 9.86 -18.46 -5.69
C PRO A 91 9.64 -17.17 -6.49
N LEU A 92 9.18 -16.09 -5.85
CA LEU A 92 8.98 -14.77 -6.46
C LEU A 92 10.19 -13.83 -6.28
N GLY A 93 11.21 -14.26 -5.53
CA GLY A 93 12.43 -13.50 -5.31
C GLY A 93 12.42 -12.54 -4.11
N PHE A 94 11.30 -12.42 -3.40
CA PHE A 94 11.15 -11.56 -2.21
C PHE A 94 10.64 -12.34 -0.99
N GLY A 95 11.14 -13.56 -0.80
CA GLY A 95 10.70 -14.48 0.25
C GLY A 95 11.16 -14.14 1.66
N SER A 96 11.23 -12.87 2.06
CA SER A 96 11.53 -12.46 3.43
C SER A 96 10.27 -12.26 4.27
N TRP A 97 10.42 -12.34 5.59
CA TRP A 97 9.32 -11.99 6.50
C TRP A 97 9.01 -10.50 6.43
N GLN A 98 10.00 -9.64 6.12
CA GLN A 98 9.80 -8.20 5.95
C GLN A 98 8.85 -7.90 4.79
N SER A 99 9.11 -8.49 3.62
CA SER A 99 8.23 -8.34 2.45
C SER A 99 6.86 -8.97 2.68
N ALA A 100 6.81 -10.13 3.34
CA ALA A 100 5.53 -10.77 3.69
C ALA A 100 4.69 -9.92 4.66
N GLY A 101 5.33 -9.34 5.68
CA GLY A 101 4.68 -8.48 6.66
C GLY A 101 4.14 -7.20 6.02
N ALA A 102 4.93 -6.58 5.14
CA ALA A 102 4.47 -5.42 4.38
C ALA A 102 3.27 -5.74 3.45
N LEU A 103 3.21 -6.95 2.88
CA LEU A 103 2.02 -7.39 2.10
C LEU A 103 0.81 -7.67 2.99
N MET A 104 1.02 -8.22 4.19
CA MET A 104 -0.07 -8.45 5.16
C MET A 104 -0.72 -7.14 5.59
N SER A 105 0.07 -6.13 5.93
CA SER A 105 -0.47 -4.80 6.29
C SER A 105 -1.06 -4.09 5.08
N GLY A 106 -0.47 -4.29 3.89
CA GLY A 106 -0.96 -3.75 2.63
C GLY A 106 -2.39 -4.17 2.28
N PHE A 107 -2.80 -5.39 2.65
CA PHE A 107 -4.16 -5.87 2.41
C PHE A 107 -5.24 -5.00 3.07
N VAL A 108 -4.88 -4.37 4.19
CA VAL A 108 -5.73 -3.43 4.91
C VAL A 108 -5.81 -2.11 4.14
N ALA A 109 -4.66 -1.54 3.81
CA ALA A 109 -4.52 -0.33 3.01
C ALA A 109 -3.19 -0.35 2.24
N LYS A 110 -3.25 -0.08 0.93
CA LYS A 110 -2.12 -0.29 0.00
C LYS A 110 -0.93 0.63 0.30
N GLU A 111 -1.21 1.82 0.79
CA GLU A 111 -0.23 2.85 1.16
C GLU A 111 0.54 2.46 2.41
N VAL A 112 -0.05 1.63 3.28
CA VAL A 112 0.57 1.16 4.53
C VAL A 112 1.77 0.25 4.25
N VAL A 113 1.87 -0.36 3.06
CA VAL A 113 3.02 -1.18 2.66
C VAL A 113 4.34 -0.42 2.85
N VAL A 114 4.40 0.86 2.43
CA VAL A 114 5.62 1.68 2.53
C VAL A 114 5.95 1.99 3.99
N SER A 115 4.94 2.38 4.78
CA SER A 115 5.09 2.65 6.21
C SER A 115 5.54 1.41 6.99
N THR A 116 4.95 0.24 6.69
CA THR A 116 5.38 -1.03 7.30
C THR A 116 6.79 -1.39 6.88
N MET A 117 7.18 -1.14 5.62
CA MET A 117 8.55 -1.38 5.19
C MET A 117 9.54 -0.50 5.97
N ALA A 118 9.23 0.78 6.21
CA ALA A 118 10.05 1.67 7.02
C ALA A 118 10.21 1.16 8.46
N GLN A 119 9.11 0.77 9.11
CA GLN A 119 9.11 0.24 10.48
C GLN A 119 9.89 -1.07 10.59
N VAL A 120 9.71 -1.98 9.63
CA VAL A 120 10.27 -3.33 9.67
C VAL A 120 11.76 -3.36 9.37
N TYR A 121 12.26 -2.50 8.48
CA TYR A 121 13.70 -2.37 8.25
C TYR A 121 14.41 -1.53 9.33
N GLY A 122 13.68 -1.08 10.36
CA GLY A 122 14.24 -0.27 11.44
C GLY A 122 14.73 1.11 10.97
N VAL A 123 14.34 1.53 9.76
CA VAL A 123 14.60 2.88 9.27
C VAL A 123 13.44 3.74 9.76
N ALA A 124 13.47 4.03 11.05
CA ALA A 124 12.64 5.10 11.58
C ALA A 124 13.12 6.39 10.91
N GLU A 125 12.24 7.01 10.11
CA GLU A 125 12.35 8.43 9.81
C GLU A 125 12.32 9.17 11.16
N GLY A 126 13.50 9.47 11.71
CA GLY A 126 13.64 10.46 12.77
C GLY A 126 13.17 10.08 14.18
N GLU A 127 13.16 8.79 14.59
CA GLU A 127 13.17 8.49 16.03
C GLU A 127 14.61 8.56 16.57
N THR A 128 15.16 9.76 16.59
CA THR A 128 16.12 10.10 17.65
C THR A 128 15.38 9.93 18.96
N ALA A 129 15.88 9.07 19.85
CA ALA A 129 15.35 8.84 21.21
C ALA A 129 14.69 10.10 21.78
N VAL A 130 13.36 10.15 21.70
CA VAL A 130 12.58 11.36 21.94
C VAL A 130 12.55 11.61 23.44
N ALA A 131 13.27 12.63 23.90
CA ALA A 131 12.98 13.27 25.18
C ALA A 131 11.50 13.66 25.19
N PRO A 132 10.76 13.55 26.31
CA PRO A 132 9.30 13.70 26.31
C PRO A 132 8.90 15.06 25.73
N THR A 133 8.44 15.05 24.49
CA THR A 133 7.91 16.23 23.79
C THR A 133 6.51 16.51 24.29
N THR A 134 6.11 17.77 24.23
CA THR A 134 4.72 18.14 24.52
C THR A 134 3.84 17.92 23.29
N PHE A 135 2.56 17.58 23.49
CA PHE A 135 1.61 17.34 22.40
C PHE A 135 1.58 18.45 21.33
N LEU A 136 1.77 19.71 21.74
CA LEU A 136 1.79 20.84 20.81
C LEU A 136 3.03 20.85 19.90
N GLU A 137 4.18 20.40 20.41
CA GLU A 137 5.40 20.27 19.61
C GLU A 137 5.27 19.15 18.59
N ASP A 138 4.68 18.01 18.97
CA ASP A 138 4.45 16.88 18.05
C ASP A 138 3.47 17.25 16.93
N VAL A 139 2.37 17.92 17.28
CA VAL A 139 1.39 18.41 16.30
C VAL A 139 2.04 19.42 15.37
N TRP A 140 2.81 20.37 15.91
CA TRP A 140 3.49 21.37 15.09
C TRP A 140 4.53 20.74 14.16
N PHE A 141 5.32 19.79 14.66
CA PHE A 141 6.29 19.05 13.88
C PHE A 141 5.62 18.29 12.73
N THR A 142 4.51 17.60 13.00
CA THR A 142 3.73 16.86 12.00
C THR A 142 3.18 17.79 10.91
N VAL A 143 2.68 18.97 11.30
CA VAL A 143 2.18 19.97 10.34
C VAL A 143 3.33 20.55 9.51
N ALA A 144 4.45 20.89 10.14
CA ALA A 144 5.61 21.46 9.46
C ALA A 144 6.24 20.48 8.47
N SER A 145 6.38 19.19 8.85
CA SER A 145 6.92 18.15 7.97
C SER A 145 6.00 17.88 6.78
N PHE A 146 4.68 17.84 7.00
CA PHE A 146 3.70 17.70 5.92
C PHE A 146 3.73 18.88 4.94
N VAL A 147 3.79 20.11 5.44
CA VAL A 147 3.88 21.32 4.60
C VAL A 147 5.18 21.32 3.80
N GLN A 148 6.29 20.98 4.42
CA GLN A 148 7.58 20.91 3.75
C GLN A 148 7.58 19.86 2.63
N ALA A 149 7.10 18.64 2.93
CA ALA A 149 6.95 17.57 1.93
C ALA A 149 6.03 18.00 0.77
N THR A 150 4.95 18.72 1.06
CA THR A 150 4.03 19.26 0.04
C THR A 150 4.71 20.29 -0.85
N ILE A 151 5.49 21.21 -0.25
CA ILE A 151 6.25 22.22 -1.00
C ILE A 151 7.31 21.55 -1.88
N ASP A 152 7.99 20.54 -1.37
CA ASP A 152 9.02 19.83 -2.12
C ASP A 152 8.41 19.01 -3.27
N ALA A 153 7.24 18.38 -3.07
CA ALA A 153 6.47 17.77 -4.15
C ALA A 153 6.03 18.80 -5.20
N LEU A 154 5.61 20.00 -4.80
CA LEU A 154 5.22 21.07 -5.73
C LEU A 154 6.41 21.57 -6.56
N LYS A 155 7.60 21.68 -5.96
CA LYS A 155 8.85 22.04 -6.66
C LYS A 155 9.28 20.99 -7.69
N MET A 156 8.81 19.74 -7.57
CA MET A 156 9.04 18.68 -8.57
C MET A 156 8.08 18.77 -9.77
N ILE A 157 6.97 19.50 -9.70
CA ILE A 157 6.02 19.60 -10.83
C ILE A 157 6.67 20.18 -12.10
N PRO A 158 7.51 21.23 -12.04
CA PRO A 158 8.22 21.73 -13.23
C PRO A 158 9.13 20.70 -13.91
N SER A 159 9.72 19.76 -13.15
CA SER A 159 10.60 18.73 -13.73
C SER A 159 9.81 17.68 -14.54
N ILE A 160 8.52 17.46 -14.25
CA ILE A 160 7.62 16.63 -15.06
C ILE A 160 7.49 17.19 -16.49
N PHE A 161 7.56 18.51 -16.64
CA PHE A 161 7.51 19.21 -17.93
C PHE A 161 8.91 19.48 -18.52
N GLY A 162 9.97 18.90 -17.95
CA GLY A 162 11.35 19.08 -18.42
C GLY A 162 11.99 20.43 -18.05
N LEU A 163 11.35 21.25 -17.21
CA LEU A 163 11.88 22.52 -16.71
C LEU A 163 12.53 22.33 -15.34
N ASN A 164 13.85 22.14 -15.32
CA ASN A 164 14.63 22.08 -14.07
C ASN A 164 14.89 23.49 -13.51
N LEU A 165 13.87 24.08 -12.88
CA LEU A 165 13.91 25.44 -12.31
C LEU A 165 14.56 25.50 -10.92
N PHE A 166 14.71 24.36 -10.25
CA PHE A 166 15.31 24.29 -8.91
C PHE A 166 16.45 23.26 -8.93
N PRO A 167 17.63 23.58 -8.39
CA PRO A 167 18.72 22.61 -8.28
C PRO A 167 18.25 21.45 -7.40
N GLN A 168 18.09 20.28 -8.01
CA GLN A 168 17.88 19.04 -7.29
C GLN A 168 19.19 18.71 -6.58
N THR A 169 19.19 18.75 -5.24
CA THR A 169 20.21 18.08 -4.46
C THR A 169 20.21 16.63 -4.89
N ALA A 170 21.33 16.14 -5.42
CA ALA A 170 21.51 14.75 -5.83
C ALA A 170 20.99 13.84 -4.71
N ASP A 171 19.98 13.04 -5.02
CA ASP A 171 19.36 12.07 -4.11
C ASP A 171 20.47 11.25 -3.43
N GLN A 172 20.76 11.56 -2.16
CA GLN A 172 21.39 10.56 -1.33
C GLN A 172 20.35 9.47 -1.15
N PRO A 173 20.66 8.20 -1.49
CA PRO A 173 19.72 7.11 -1.27
C PRO A 173 19.34 7.15 0.20
N THR A 174 18.06 7.40 0.48
CA THR A 174 17.53 7.35 1.84
C THR A 174 17.96 6.03 2.46
N ASP A 175 18.30 5.99 3.75
CA ASP A 175 18.76 4.78 4.43
C ASP A 175 17.79 3.59 4.20
N LEU A 176 16.49 3.90 4.05
CA LEU A 176 15.44 2.95 3.68
C LEU A 176 15.62 2.38 2.27
N MET A 177 15.96 3.20 1.27
CA MET A 177 16.20 2.71 -0.10
C MET A 177 17.39 1.75 -0.14
N ALA A 178 18.45 2.04 0.63
CA ALA A 178 19.60 1.16 0.75
C ALA A 178 19.22 -0.16 1.45
N ALA A 179 18.49 -0.10 2.57
CA ALA A 179 18.01 -1.27 3.30
C ALA A 179 17.12 -2.17 2.44
N ILE A 180 16.15 -1.59 1.73
CA ILE A 180 15.25 -2.31 0.83
C ILE A 180 16.02 -2.96 -0.33
N LYS A 181 16.97 -2.22 -0.94
CA LYS A 181 17.79 -2.75 -2.04
C LYS A 181 18.62 -3.96 -1.59
N ASN A 182 19.23 -3.88 -0.40
CA ASN A 182 20.00 -4.97 0.17
C ASN A 182 19.11 -6.17 0.51
N GLY A 183 17.94 -5.94 1.12
CA GLY A 183 16.98 -6.99 1.45
C GLY A 183 16.47 -7.75 0.20
N PHE A 184 16.17 -7.03 -0.89
CA PHE A 184 15.81 -7.69 -2.16
C PHE A 184 16.99 -8.42 -2.81
N ALA A 185 18.22 -7.89 -2.72
CA ALA A 185 19.40 -8.57 -3.26
C ALA A 185 19.68 -9.89 -2.53
N GLU A 186 19.57 -9.92 -1.20
CA GLU A 186 19.78 -11.10 -0.37
C GLU A 186 18.73 -12.18 -0.65
N THR A 187 17.45 -11.80 -0.65
CA THR A 187 16.33 -12.74 -0.82
C THR A 187 16.22 -13.33 -2.22
N SER A 188 16.73 -12.62 -3.23
CA SER A 188 16.66 -13.03 -4.64
C SER A 188 17.90 -13.80 -5.12
N GLY A 189 18.95 -13.90 -4.29
CA GLY A 189 20.23 -14.51 -4.65
C GLY A 189 21.04 -13.67 -5.64
N GLY A 190 20.99 -12.35 -5.52
CA GLY A 190 21.73 -11.39 -6.36
C GLY A 190 20.87 -10.65 -7.40
N HIS A 191 19.63 -11.10 -7.65
CA HIS A 191 18.71 -10.51 -8.63
C HIS A 191 17.76 -9.47 -8.01
N GLY A 192 18.30 -8.52 -7.23
CA GLY A 192 17.49 -7.61 -6.41
C GLY A 192 16.53 -6.72 -7.20
N ALA A 193 16.94 -6.26 -8.39
CA ALA A 193 16.08 -5.45 -9.25
C ALA A 193 14.87 -6.24 -9.78
N LEU A 194 15.07 -7.50 -10.17
CA LEU A 194 13.98 -8.38 -10.58
C LEU A 194 13.00 -8.66 -9.44
N ALA A 195 13.53 -8.89 -8.23
CA ALA A 195 12.70 -9.11 -7.06
C ALA A 195 11.86 -7.88 -6.69
N ALA A 196 12.45 -6.68 -6.76
CA ALA A 196 11.72 -5.43 -6.56
C ALA A 196 10.60 -5.23 -7.62
N LEU A 197 10.88 -5.53 -8.89
CA LEU A 197 9.87 -5.48 -9.95
C LEU A 197 8.75 -6.50 -9.72
N SER A 198 9.11 -7.73 -9.35
CA SER A 198 8.14 -8.77 -9.03
C SER A 198 7.26 -8.39 -7.84
N PHE A 199 7.85 -7.77 -6.80
CA PHE A 199 7.13 -7.26 -5.65
C PHE A 199 6.17 -6.13 -6.04
N MET A 200 6.60 -5.16 -6.86
CA MET A 200 5.75 -4.09 -7.35
C MET A 200 4.56 -4.60 -8.15
N VAL A 201 4.80 -5.54 -9.08
CA VAL A 201 3.71 -6.13 -9.87
C VAL A 201 2.74 -6.90 -8.98
N PHE A 202 3.25 -7.62 -7.98
CA PHE A 202 2.39 -8.25 -6.98
C PHE A 202 1.51 -7.20 -6.28
N VAL A 203 2.11 -6.13 -5.75
CA VAL A 203 1.42 -5.05 -5.01
C VAL A 203 0.31 -4.40 -5.84
N LEU A 204 0.57 -4.17 -7.12
CA LEU A 204 -0.38 -3.54 -8.06
C LEU A 204 -1.57 -4.44 -8.43
N ILE A 205 -1.36 -5.76 -8.48
CA ILE A 205 -2.39 -6.72 -8.96
C ILE A 205 -3.18 -7.36 -7.83
N TYR A 206 -2.58 -7.59 -6.65
CA TYR A 206 -3.28 -8.29 -5.58
C TYR A 206 -4.50 -7.50 -5.09
N THR A 207 -5.41 -8.20 -4.43
CA THR A 207 -6.71 -7.72 -3.93
C THR A 207 -6.69 -6.26 -3.44
N PRO A 208 -7.72 -5.45 -3.78
CA PRO A 208 -7.84 -4.08 -3.30
C PRO A 208 -8.04 -4.03 -1.77
N CYS A 209 -8.02 -2.83 -1.21
CA CYS A 209 -8.13 -2.62 0.24
C CYS A 209 -9.43 -3.19 0.82
N MET A 210 -9.43 -3.41 2.14
CA MET A 210 -10.53 -4.04 2.87
C MET A 210 -11.89 -3.34 2.68
N VAL A 211 -11.90 -2.03 2.39
CA VAL A 211 -13.12 -1.26 2.11
C VAL A 211 -13.71 -1.61 0.73
N ALA A 212 -12.88 -1.81 -0.28
CA ALA A 212 -13.36 -2.26 -1.59
C ALA A 212 -13.94 -3.67 -1.50
N VAL A 213 -13.31 -4.55 -0.72
CA VAL A 213 -13.79 -5.92 -0.47
C VAL A 213 -15.13 -5.90 0.29
N SER A 214 -15.30 -4.98 1.25
CA SER A 214 -16.57 -4.87 1.98
C SER A 214 -17.72 -4.37 1.09
N ALA A 215 -17.45 -3.46 0.16
CA ALA A 215 -18.42 -3.05 -0.85
C ALA A 215 -18.74 -4.19 -1.83
N GLU A 216 -17.74 -4.92 -2.32
CA GLU A 216 -17.94 -6.09 -3.20
C GLU A 216 -18.81 -7.16 -2.53
N LYS A 217 -18.63 -7.37 -1.22
CA LYS A 217 -19.48 -8.27 -0.43
C LYS A 217 -20.94 -7.84 -0.42
N GLN A 218 -21.21 -6.54 -0.35
CA GLN A 218 -22.57 -6.00 -0.31
C GLN A 218 -23.26 -6.10 -1.67
N GLU A 219 -22.51 -5.92 -2.77
CA GLU A 219 -23.03 -5.91 -4.14
C GLU A 219 -23.15 -7.32 -4.76
N PHE A 220 -22.10 -8.14 -4.64
CA PHE A 220 -22.01 -9.44 -5.33
C PHE A 220 -22.19 -10.64 -4.40
N GLY A 221 -22.30 -10.39 -3.09
CA GLY A 221 -22.42 -11.42 -2.07
C GLY A 221 -21.08 -12.08 -1.70
N ALA A 222 -21.04 -12.70 -0.51
CA ALA A 222 -19.80 -13.21 0.08
C ALA A 222 -19.11 -14.32 -0.75
N LYS A 223 -19.86 -15.12 -1.51
CA LYS A 223 -19.29 -16.19 -2.34
C LYS A 223 -18.44 -15.62 -3.48
N TRP A 224 -18.98 -14.63 -4.20
CA TRP A 224 -18.28 -13.99 -5.31
C TRP A 224 -17.15 -13.09 -4.84
N MET A 225 -17.32 -12.41 -3.69
CA MET A 225 -16.24 -11.70 -3.02
C MET A 225 -15.02 -12.60 -2.77
N TRP A 226 -15.19 -13.79 -2.17
CA TRP A 226 -14.06 -14.70 -1.93
C TRP A 226 -13.42 -15.23 -3.22
N VAL A 227 -14.22 -15.51 -4.25
CA VAL A 227 -13.70 -15.92 -5.57
C VAL A 227 -12.85 -14.81 -6.18
N SER A 228 -13.29 -13.55 -6.09
CA SER A 228 -12.56 -12.38 -6.57
C SER A 228 -11.26 -12.14 -5.79
N VAL A 229 -11.33 -12.12 -4.46
CA VAL A 229 -10.18 -11.94 -3.56
C VAL A 229 -9.12 -13.00 -3.82
N ILE A 230 -9.49 -14.29 -3.79
CA ILE A 230 -8.55 -15.40 -4.00
C ILE A 230 -8.05 -15.42 -5.44
N GLY A 231 -8.93 -15.18 -6.42
CA GLY A 231 -8.57 -15.14 -7.84
C GLY A 231 -7.54 -14.07 -8.16
N GLN A 232 -7.71 -12.85 -7.63
CA GLN A 232 -6.75 -11.75 -7.77
C GLN A 232 -5.42 -12.06 -7.08
N PHE A 233 -5.45 -12.69 -5.91
CA PHE A 233 -4.23 -13.07 -5.21
C PHE A 233 -3.44 -14.13 -5.98
N ILE A 234 -4.13 -15.15 -6.52
CA ILE A 234 -3.51 -16.17 -7.39
C ILE A 234 -2.96 -15.51 -8.66
N LEU A 235 -3.72 -14.62 -9.30
CA LEU A 235 -3.29 -13.91 -10.49
C LEU A 235 -2.02 -13.08 -10.21
N ALA A 236 -1.99 -12.33 -9.11
CA ALA A 236 -0.83 -11.55 -8.69
C ALA A 236 0.39 -12.44 -8.44
N TRP A 237 0.19 -13.58 -7.75
CA TRP A 237 1.25 -14.55 -7.50
C TRP A 237 1.81 -15.15 -8.79
N VAL A 238 0.94 -15.57 -9.72
CA VAL A 238 1.36 -16.14 -11.01
C VAL A 238 2.10 -15.10 -11.86
N MET A 239 1.61 -13.87 -11.92
CA MET A 239 2.26 -12.79 -12.68
C MET A 239 3.65 -12.45 -12.11
N ALA A 240 3.75 -12.33 -10.78
CA ALA A 240 5.02 -12.14 -10.09
C ALA A 240 5.99 -13.31 -10.35
N PHE A 241 5.49 -14.56 -10.26
CA PHE A 241 6.28 -15.76 -10.49
C PHE A 241 6.84 -15.80 -11.92
N LEU A 242 6.00 -15.55 -12.92
CA LEU A 242 6.41 -15.53 -14.32
C LEU A 242 7.45 -14.43 -14.58
N LEU A 243 7.30 -13.26 -13.96
CA LEU A 243 8.27 -12.17 -14.10
C LEU A 243 9.62 -12.51 -13.48
N PHE A 244 9.64 -13.01 -12.24
CA PHE A 244 10.90 -13.31 -11.57
C PHE A 244 11.62 -14.50 -12.21
N GLN A 245 10.91 -15.62 -12.42
CA GLN A 245 11.50 -16.83 -12.97
C GLN A 245 11.81 -16.69 -14.46
N GLY A 246 10.95 -15.98 -15.21
CA GLY A 246 11.19 -15.63 -16.60
C GLY A 246 12.39 -14.68 -16.75
N GLY A 247 12.48 -13.66 -15.90
CA GLY A 247 13.63 -12.74 -15.85
C GLY A 247 14.95 -13.47 -15.57
N LYS A 248 14.94 -14.38 -14.59
CA LYS A 248 16.09 -15.24 -14.27
C LYS A 248 16.49 -16.14 -15.44
N LEU A 249 15.52 -16.75 -16.14
CA LEU A 249 15.79 -17.62 -17.28
C LEU A 249 16.38 -16.85 -18.47
N LEU A 250 15.96 -15.60 -18.66
CA LEU A 250 16.47 -14.70 -19.71
C LEU A 250 17.81 -14.04 -19.33
N GLY A 251 18.32 -14.25 -18.12
CA GLY A 251 19.55 -13.62 -17.62
C GLY A 251 19.44 -12.11 -17.43
N ILE A 252 18.23 -11.58 -17.30
CA ILE A 252 17.99 -10.15 -17.10
C ILE A 252 18.06 -9.87 -15.60
N GLY A 253 19.21 -9.45 -15.09
CA GLY A 253 19.37 -9.03 -13.68
C GLY A 253 20.50 -9.72 -12.96
#